data_AF-A0A329SVK1-F1
#
_entry.id   AF-A0A329SVK1-F1
#
_cell.length_a   1.000
_cell.length_b   1.000
_cell.length_c   1.000
_cell.angle_alpha   90.00
_cell.angle_beta   90.00
_cell.angle_gamma   90.00
#
_symmetry.space_group_name_H-M   'P 1'
#
loop_
_entity.id
_entity.type
_entity.pdbx_description
1 polymer ?
#
loop_
_entity_poly.entity_id
_entity_poly.type
_entity_poly.pdbx_seq_one_letter_code
_entity_poly.pdbx_strand_id
1 'polypeptide(L)'
;MWKRRLLLFQTTVASRHRVNGKGIITVLNKLELLEKALKKTKSVRLIFAVSRLEATRLEDKQTIQWDTLANAENVNFISDVGPVETKQLKAVNVRTVRNLRRAVDAPSTQQRAFFGPEVLTQYTTILQNFDERQISIDTMLTSIPQYVGICMSEI
;
A
#
# COMPACT_ATOMS: atom_id res chain seq x y z
N MET A 1 28.53 -12.63 1.48
CA MET A 1 28.07 -11.32 0.97
C MET A 1 26.67 -11.02 1.53
N TRP A 2 26.55 -10.13 2.52
CA TRP A 2 25.26 -9.83 3.15
C TRP A 2 24.43 -8.95 2.22
N LYS A 3 23.38 -9.49 1.60
CA LYS A 3 22.44 -8.69 0.82
C LYS A 3 21.73 -7.73 1.78
N ARG A 4 21.76 -6.42 1.51
CA ARG A 4 21.03 -5.39 2.29
C ARG A 4 19.54 -5.77 2.36
N ARG A 5 19.06 -6.17 3.53
CA ARG A 5 17.67 -6.58 3.80
C ARG A 5 17.03 -5.58 4.75
N LEU A 6 15.76 -5.28 4.56
CA LEU A 6 14.92 -4.65 5.57
C LEU A 6 14.38 -5.74 6.49
N LEU A 7 14.52 -5.54 7.80
CA LEU A 7 13.91 -6.38 8.82
C LEU A 7 12.84 -5.54 9.51
N LEU A 8 11.59 -6.01 9.43
CA LEU A 8 10.47 -5.44 10.17
C LEU A 8 10.18 -6.37 11.33
N PHE A 9 10.21 -5.84 12.55
CA PHE A 9 9.90 -6.59 13.75
C PHE A 9 8.49 -6.23 14.22
N GLN A 10 7.67 -7.25 14.44
CA GLN A 10 6.38 -7.12 15.11
C GLN A 10 6.46 -7.83 16.44
N THR A 11 6.47 -7.05 17.52
CA THR A 11 6.34 -7.55 18.89
C THR A 11 4.89 -7.83 19.17
N THR A 12 4.57 -9.07 19.53
CA THR A 12 3.19 -9.47 19.78
C THR A 12 3.16 -10.49 20.92
N VAL A 13 2.14 -10.39 21.77
CA VAL A 13 1.94 -11.35 22.87
C VAL A 13 1.62 -12.73 22.28
N ALA A 14 0.81 -12.76 21.22
CA ALA A 14 0.44 -13.96 20.49
C ALA A 14 0.96 -14.01 19.05
N SER A 15 1.41 -15.20 18.61
CA SER A 15 1.95 -15.48 17.26
C SER A 15 0.96 -15.24 16.10
N ARG A 16 -0.31 -14.95 16.42
CA ARG A 16 -1.44 -14.85 15.44
C ARG A 16 -2.05 -13.46 15.29
N HIS A 17 -1.49 -12.40 15.89
CA HIS A 17 -1.99 -11.05 15.64
C HIS A 17 -1.79 -10.66 14.18
N ARG A 18 -2.91 -10.47 13.47
CA ARG A 18 -2.91 -10.15 12.04
C ARG A 18 -2.13 -8.89 11.75
N VAL A 19 -1.31 -8.96 10.72
CA VAL A 19 -0.48 -7.83 10.28
C VAL A 19 -1.25 -6.99 9.28
N ASN A 20 -1.37 -5.69 9.58
CA ASN A 20 -2.03 -4.74 8.70
C ASN A 20 -1.09 -4.31 7.57
N GLY A 21 -1.42 -4.65 6.32
CA GLY A 21 -0.66 -4.24 5.14
C GLY A 21 -0.51 -2.72 5.02
N LYS A 22 -1.56 -1.94 5.32
CA LYS A 22 -1.51 -0.46 5.35
C LYS A 22 -0.49 0.05 6.35
N GLY A 23 -0.36 -0.63 7.50
CA GLY A 23 0.67 -0.33 8.51
C GLY A 23 2.08 -0.52 7.97
N ILE A 24 2.35 -1.66 7.32
CA ILE A 24 3.65 -1.93 6.67
C ILE A 24 3.97 -0.87 5.62
N ILE A 25 3.04 -0.56 4.73
CA ILE A 25 3.26 0.44 3.67
C ILE A 25 3.50 1.82 4.25
N THR A 26 2.76 2.21 5.30
CA THR A 26 2.98 3.48 5.99
C THR A 26 4.39 3.59 6.56
N VAL A 27 4.88 2.53 7.22
CA VAL A 27 6.25 2.50 7.76
C VAL A 27 7.28 2.56 6.63
N LEU A 28 7.12 1.75 5.58
CA LEU A 28 8.04 1.73 4.45
C LEU A 28 8.08 3.08 3.71
N ASN A 29 6.96 3.77 3.59
CA ASN A 29 6.89 5.12 3.00
C ASN A 29 7.60 6.15 3.88
N LYS A 30 7.33 6.17 5.19
CA LYS A 30 7.97 7.11 6.13
C LYS A 30 9.49 6.95 6.19
N LEU A 31 9.98 5.73 5.95
CA LEU A 31 11.40 5.43 5.89
C LEU A 31 12.01 5.59 4.49
N GLU A 32 11.21 5.98 3.48
CA GLU A 32 11.64 6.10 2.07
C GLU A 32 12.17 4.77 1.48
N LEU A 33 11.65 3.64 1.95
CA LEU A 33 12.07 2.30 1.56
C LEU A 33 11.03 1.55 0.70
N LEU A 34 9.83 2.11 0.49
CA LEU A 34 8.78 1.44 -0.28
C LEU A 34 9.23 1.11 -1.70
N GLU A 35 9.81 2.05 -2.43
CA GLU A 35 10.25 1.83 -3.82
C GLU A 35 11.27 0.70 -3.93
N LYS A 36 12.17 0.62 -2.95
CA LYS A 36 13.16 -0.46 -2.85
C LYS A 36 12.49 -1.80 -2.57
N ALA A 37 11.48 -1.82 -1.69
CA ALA A 37 10.70 -3.00 -1.37
C ALA A 37 9.90 -3.49 -2.59
N LEU A 38 9.28 -2.59 -3.35
CA LEU A 38 8.54 -2.92 -4.59
C LEU A 38 9.47 -3.52 -5.66
N LYS A 39 10.63 -2.92 -5.90
CA LYS A 39 11.62 -3.42 -6.88
C LYS A 39 12.23 -4.76 -6.50
N LYS A 40 12.34 -5.05 -5.20
CA LYS A 40 12.93 -6.29 -4.67
C LYS A 40 12.06 -6.81 -3.54
N THR A 41 10.96 -7.47 -3.86
CA THR A 41 9.97 -7.96 -2.87
C THR A 41 10.58 -8.83 -1.77
N LYS A 42 11.57 -9.67 -2.10
CA LYS A 42 12.32 -10.51 -1.12
C LYS A 42 13.34 -9.76 -0.26
N SER A 43 13.46 -8.44 -0.42
CA SER A 43 14.36 -7.60 0.37
C SER A 43 13.78 -7.23 1.73
N VAL A 44 12.46 -7.27 1.89
CA VAL A 44 11.75 -7.10 3.16
C VAL A 44 11.56 -8.46 3.82
N ARG A 45 11.75 -8.54 5.13
CA ARG A 45 11.46 -9.72 5.96
C ARG A 45 10.68 -9.27 7.17
N LEU A 46 9.63 -10.00 7.50
CA LEU A 46 8.84 -9.76 8.68
C LEU A 46 9.20 -10.80 9.75
N ILE A 47 9.55 -10.32 10.93
CA ILE A 47 9.94 -11.13 12.07
C ILE A 47 8.94 -10.88 13.20
N PHE A 48 8.21 -11.91 13.57
CA PHE A 48 7.35 -11.91 14.75
C PHE A 48 8.20 -12.22 15.98
N ALA A 49 8.37 -11.23 16.84
CA ALA A 49 9.04 -11.37 18.12
C ALA A 49 8.00 -11.75 19.17
N VAL A 50 8.05 -13.00 19.64
CA VAL A 50 7.07 -13.57 20.59
C VAL A 50 7.75 -14.06 21.87
N SER A 51 6.98 -14.08 22.97
CA SER A 51 7.39 -14.70 24.22
C SER A 51 7.45 -16.23 24.09
N ARG A 52 8.37 -16.89 24.83
CA ARG A 52 8.56 -18.36 24.82
C ARG A 52 7.25 -19.14 25.02
N LEU A 53 6.36 -18.65 25.89
CA LEU A 53 5.12 -19.33 26.26
C LEU A 53 4.16 -19.50 25.08
N GLU A 54 4.30 -18.67 24.04
CA GLU A 54 3.41 -18.63 22.87
C GLU A 54 4.14 -18.92 21.56
N ALA A 55 5.38 -19.42 21.63
CA ALA A 55 6.19 -19.80 20.48
C ALA A 55 5.67 -21.10 19.82
N THR A 56 4.40 -21.11 19.43
CA THR A 56 3.93 -21.99 18.37
C THR A 56 4.66 -21.58 17.11
N ARG A 57 5.33 -22.53 16.46
CA ARG A 57 5.92 -22.31 15.13
C ARG A 57 4.82 -21.71 14.25
N LEU A 58 5.12 -20.69 13.46
CA LEU A 58 4.22 -20.25 12.41
C LEU A 58 4.12 -21.42 11.43
N GLU A 59 3.16 -22.32 11.62
CA GLU A 59 2.96 -23.46 10.72
C GLU A 59 2.54 -22.95 9.33
N ASP A 60 1.77 -21.85 9.32
CA ASP A 60 1.30 -21.19 8.11
C ASP A 60 1.70 -19.70 8.06
N LYS A 61 2.13 -19.27 6.89
CA LYS A 61 2.36 -17.86 6.57
C LYS A 61 1.06 -17.06 6.78
N GLN A 62 1.11 -15.99 7.56
CA GLN A 62 -0.07 -15.13 7.70
C GLN A 62 -0.35 -14.38 6.40
N THR A 63 -1.60 -14.37 5.96
CA THR A 63 -2.03 -13.50 4.87
C THR A 63 -1.99 -12.04 5.33
N ILE A 64 -1.11 -11.25 4.71
CA ILE A 64 -1.07 -9.79 4.91
C ILE A 64 -2.06 -9.19 3.93
N GLN A 65 -3.22 -8.76 4.41
CA GLN A 65 -4.23 -8.18 3.53
C GLN A 65 -3.81 -6.76 3.11
N TRP A 66 -3.81 -6.52 1.79
CA TRP A 66 -3.84 -5.19 1.24
C TRP A 66 -5.30 -4.76 1.11
N ASP A 67 -5.71 -3.78 1.91
CA ASP A 67 -7.07 -3.28 1.86
C ASP A 67 -7.24 -2.39 0.62
N THR A 68 -7.81 -2.97 -0.44
CA THR A 68 -7.98 -2.35 -1.75
C THR A 68 -9.19 -1.41 -1.82
N LEU A 69 -9.53 -0.74 -0.71
CA LEU A 69 -10.47 0.40 -0.67
C LEU A 69 -10.04 1.59 -1.55
N ALA A 70 -9.07 1.41 -2.44
CA ALA A 70 -8.63 2.32 -3.49
C ALA A 70 -9.77 3.13 -4.12
N ASN A 71 -10.92 2.52 -4.42
CA ASN A 71 -12.09 3.21 -4.97
C ASN A 71 -12.73 4.22 -4.00
N ALA A 72 -12.71 3.93 -2.70
CA ALA A 72 -13.26 4.78 -1.65
C ALA A 72 -12.26 5.84 -1.18
N GLU A 73 -10.96 5.63 -1.42
CA GLU A 73 -9.92 6.61 -1.11
C GLU A 73 -10.13 7.92 -1.89
N ASN A 74 -9.69 9.01 -1.28
CA ASN A 74 -9.73 10.34 -1.89
C ASN A 74 -8.71 10.43 -3.03
N VAL A 75 -8.94 11.32 -4.00
CA VAL A 75 -8.02 11.48 -5.15
C VAL A 75 -6.59 11.88 -4.75
N ASN A 76 -6.42 12.55 -3.60
CA ASN A 76 -5.10 12.89 -3.06
C ASN A 76 -4.32 11.69 -2.48
N PHE A 77 -4.95 10.51 -2.44
CA PHE A 77 -4.26 9.26 -2.13
C PHE A 77 -3.38 8.80 -3.31
N ILE A 78 -3.70 9.23 -4.53
CA ILE A 78 -2.88 8.97 -5.71
C ILE A 78 -1.67 9.90 -5.65
N SER A 79 -0.46 9.34 -5.56
CA SER A 79 0.78 10.11 -5.40
C SER A 79 1.02 11.13 -6.51
N ASP A 80 0.55 10.84 -7.73
CA ASP A 80 0.69 11.70 -8.91
C ASP A 80 -0.38 12.81 -8.97
N VAL A 81 -1.33 12.82 -8.02
CA VAL A 81 -2.35 13.88 -7.90
C VAL A 81 -1.95 14.82 -6.77
N GLY A 82 -1.36 15.95 -7.16
CA GLY A 82 -0.89 16.97 -6.23
C GLY A 82 -2.01 17.77 -5.55
N PRO A 83 -1.64 18.69 -4.63
CA PRO A 83 -2.62 19.52 -3.91
C PRO A 83 -3.43 20.45 -4.81
N VAL A 84 -2.85 20.93 -5.92
CA VAL A 84 -3.52 21.83 -6.86
C VAL A 84 -4.56 21.06 -7.67
N GLU A 85 -4.15 19.92 -8.23
CA GLU A 85 -4.99 18.98 -8.97
C GLU A 85 -6.14 18.49 -8.09
N THR A 86 -5.85 18.15 -6.84
CA THR A 86 -6.87 17.77 -5.85
C THR A 86 -7.93 18.84 -5.68
N LYS A 87 -7.54 20.13 -5.60
CA LYS A 87 -8.51 21.23 -5.47
C LYS A 87 -9.37 21.37 -6.72
N GLN A 88 -8.77 21.27 -7.91
CA GLN A 88 -9.47 21.34 -9.18
C GLN A 88 -10.47 20.20 -9.35
N LEU A 89 -10.06 18.96 -9.08
CA LEU A 89 -10.92 17.78 -9.11
C LEU A 89 -12.11 17.92 -8.15
N LYS A 90 -11.87 18.42 -6.92
CA LYS A 90 -12.94 18.67 -5.96
C LYS A 90 -13.93 19.74 -6.44
N ALA A 91 -13.46 20.76 -7.16
CA ALA A 91 -14.32 21.81 -7.73
C ALA A 91 -15.30 21.26 -8.78
N VAL A 92 -14.90 20.20 -9.50
CA VAL A 92 -15.76 19.48 -10.47
C VAL A 92 -16.43 18.23 -9.89
N ASN A 93 -16.58 18.19 -8.55
CA ASN A 93 -17.20 17.11 -7.78
C ASN A 93 -16.54 15.72 -7.95
N VAL A 94 -15.24 15.70 -8.23
CA VAL A 94 -14.42 14.49 -8.25
C VAL A 94 -13.62 14.41 -6.95
N ARG A 95 -14.10 13.62 -5.98
CA ARG A 95 -13.50 13.53 -4.64
C ARG A 95 -12.76 12.22 -4.39
N THR A 96 -13.30 11.12 -4.91
CA THR A 96 -12.76 9.76 -4.73
C THR A 96 -12.16 9.23 -6.01
N VAL A 97 -11.30 8.21 -5.92
CA VAL A 97 -10.77 7.49 -7.08
C VAL A 97 -11.91 6.90 -7.92
N ARG A 98 -13.00 6.42 -7.30
CA ARG A 98 -14.19 5.98 -8.04
C ARG A 98 -14.81 7.11 -8.85
N ASN A 99 -14.90 8.32 -8.30
CA ASN A 99 -15.41 9.47 -9.06
C ASN A 99 -14.49 9.80 -10.23
N LEU A 100 -13.17 9.74 -10.01
CA LEU A 100 -12.18 10.03 -11.05
C LEU A 100 -12.28 9.03 -12.20
N ARG A 101 -12.37 7.72 -11.91
CA ARG A 101 -12.59 6.68 -12.92
C ARG A 101 -13.84 6.93 -13.76
N ARG A 102 -14.96 7.26 -13.12
CA ARG A 102 -16.22 7.59 -13.83
C ARG A 102 -16.08 8.84 -14.69
N ALA A 103 -15.41 9.87 -14.17
CA ALA A 103 -15.23 11.12 -14.90
C ALA A 103 -14.29 10.97 -16.10
N VAL A 104 -13.28 10.08 -16.01
CA VAL A 104 -12.40 9.75 -17.13
C VAL A 104 -13.11 8.91 -18.18
N ASP A 105 -13.91 7.92 -17.77
CA ASP A 105 -14.67 7.05 -18.68
C ASP A 105 -15.77 7.83 -19.43
N ALA A 106 -16.56 8.61 -18.70
CA ALA A 106 -17.65 9.40 -19.27
C ALA A 106 -17.89 10.68 -18.45
N PRO A 107 -17.24 11.81 -18.81
CA PRO A 107 -17.47 13.08 -18.14
C PRO A 107 -18.93 13.52 -18.25
N SER A 108 -19.52 13.93 -17.13
CA SER A 108 -20.83 14.59 -17.13
C SER A 108 -20.76 15.94 -17.87
N THR A 109 -21.91 16.48 -18.27
CA THR A 109 -21.98 17.78 -18.99
C THR A 109 -21.25 18.91 -18.25
N GLN A 110 -21.33 18.95 -16.93
CA GLN A 110 -20.65 19.95 -16.09
C GLN A 110 -19.13 19.74 -16.00
N GLN A 111 -18.66 18.52 -16.25
CA GLN A 111 -17.25 18.12 -16.17
C GLN A 111 -16.51 18.25 -17.50
N ARG A 112 -17.22 18.26 -18.64
CA ARG A 112 -16.61 18.31 -19.99
C ARG A 112 -15.69 19.50 -20.23
N ALA A 113 -15.98 20.65 -19.62
CA ALA A 113 -15.11 21.83 -19.73
C ALA A 113 -13.74 21.62 -19.06
N PHE A 114 -13.68 20.77 -18.03
CA PHE A 114 -12.44 20.43 -17.33
C PHE A 114 -11.74 19.22 -17.95
N PHE A 115 -12.49 18.16 -18.23
CA PHE A 115 -11.96 16.93 -18.85
C PHE A 115 -11.91 17.05 -20.38
N GLY A 116 -11.07 17.96 -20.87
CA GLY A 116 -10.67 17.97 -22.27
C GLY A 116 -9.83 16.74 -22.65
N PRO A 117 -9.55 16.51 -23.95
CA PRO A 117 -8.84 15.31 -24.42
C PRO A 117 -7.50 15.06 -23.72
N GLU A 118 -6.68 16.10 -23.54
CA GLU A 118 -5.36 16.00 -22.90
C GLU A 118 -5.47 15.62 -21.41
N VAL A 119 -6.42 16.24 -20.71
CA VAL A 119 -6.69 15.98 -19.29
C VAL A 119 -7.23 14.56 -19.09
N LEU A 120 -8.08 14.09 -20.00
CA LEU A 120 -8.55 12.70 -20.02
C LEU A 120 -7.41 11.71 -20.19
N THR A 121 -6.52 11.94 -21.16
CA THR A 121 -5.35 11.09 -21.36
C THR A 121 -4.45 11.09 -20.13
N GLN A 122 -4.17 12.26 -19.54
CA GLN A 122 -3.37 12.38 -18.34
C GLN A 122 -3.95 11.57 -17.17
N TYR A 123 -5.23 11.76 -16.85
CA TYR A 123 -5.85 11.04 -15.73
C TYR A 123 -6.05 9.55 -16.01
N THR A 124 -6.18 9.14 -17.28
CA THR A 124 -6.16 7.73 -17.67
C THR A 124 -4.81 7.10 -17.30
N THR A 125 -3.71 7.73 -17.69
CA THR A 125 -2.35 7.25 -17.35
C THR A 125 -2.12 7.25 -15.84
N ILE A 126 -2.55 8.30 -15.12
CA ILE A 126 -2.44 8.36 -13.66
C ILE A 126 -3.20 7.20 -12.99
N LEU A 127 -4.43 6.93 -13.42
CA LEU A 127 -5.24 5.82 -12.88
C LEU A 127 -4.59 4.47 -13.18
N GLN A 128 -4.04 4.27 -14.38
CA GLN A 128 -3.34 3.05 -14.74
C GLN A 128 -2.09 2.83 -13.86
N ASN A 129 -1.23 3.85 -13.73
CA ASN A 129 -0.05 3.78 -12.88
C ASN A 129 -0.42 3.53 -11.41
N PHE A 130 -1.51 4.14 -10.94
CA PHE A 130 -2.03 3.90 -9.61
C PHE A 130 -2.45 2.44 -9.42
N ASP A 131 -3.17 1.86 -10.37
CA ASP A 131 -3.64 0.48 -10.31
C ASP A 131 -2.49 -0.53 -10.37
N GLU A 132 -1.52 -0.32 -11.26
CA GLU A 132 -0.28 -1.09 -11.32
C GLU A 132 0.51 -1.03 -10.01
N ARG A 133 0.53 0.16 -9.37
CA ARG A 133 1.16 0.35 -8.06
C ARG A 133 0.41 -0.39 -6.95
N GLN A 134 -0.93 -0.40 -6.96
CA GLN A 134 -1.72 -1.19 -6.01
C GLN A 134 -1.43 -2.69 -6.13
N ILE A 135 -1.37 -3.21 -7.37
CA ILE A 135 -1.03 -4.61 -7.65
C ILE A 135 0.39 -4.92 -7.17
N SER A 136 1.34 -4.02 -7.42
CA SER A 136 2.73 -4.18 -6.98
C SER A 136 2.85 -4.22 -5.46
N ILE A 137 2.08 -3.38 -4.74
CA ILE A 137 2.02 -3.38 -3.29
C ILE A 137 1.46 -4.70 -2.77
N ASP A 138 0.31 -5.15 -3.30
CA ASP A 138 -0.31 -6.41 -2.89
C ASP A 138 0.62 -7.60 -3.15
N THR A 139 1.22 -7.67 -4.34
CA THR A 139 2.22 -8.68 -4.71
C THR A 139 3.43 -8.66 -3.78
N MET A 140 3.91 -7.47 -3.41
CA MET A 140 5.03 -7.32 -2.48
C MET A 140 4.65 -7.84 -1.10
N LEU A 141 3.51 -7.43 -0.54
CA LEU A 141 3.03 -7.84 0.79
C LEU A 141 2.81 -9.36 0.86
N THR A 142 2.15 -9.94 -0.14
CA THR A 142 1.92 -11.40 -0.26
C THR A 142 3.22 -12.18 -0.44
N SER A 143 4.29 -11.54 -0.92
CA SER A 143 5.62 -12.17 -1.11
C SER A 143 6.57 -12.03 0.08
N ILE A 144 6.27 -11.20 1.09
CA ILE A 144 7.15 -10.99 2.24
C ILE A 144 7.39 -12.33 2.97
N PRO A 145 8.66 -12.77 3.12
CA PRO A 145 9.00 -13.89 3.99
C PRO A 145 8.74 -13.54 5.46
N GLN A 146 8.13 -14.48 6.19
CA GLN A 146 7.75 -14.32 7.59
C GLN A 146 8.52 -15.32 8.45
N TYR A 147 8.97 -14.88 9.62
CA TYR A 147 9.74 -15.67 10.57
C TYR A 147 9.26 -15.41 12.00
N VAL A 148 9.50 -16.37 12.90
CA VAL A 148 9.25 -16.20 14.34
C VAL A 148 10.58 -16.20 15.07
N GLY A 149 10.84 -15.17 15.87
CA GLY A 149 11.95 -15.07 16.79
C GLY A 149 11.45 -15.15 18.23
N ILE A 150 12.07 -15.99 19.04
CA ILE A 150 11.78 -16.08 20.47
C ILE A 150 12.60 -15.00 21.19
N CYS A 151 11.91 -14.06 21.85
CA CYS A 151 12.57 -13.10 22.73
C CYS A 151 12.68 -13.71 24.13
N MET A 152 13.92 -13.83 24.64
CA MET A 152 14.16 -14.16 26.05
C MET A 152 14.17 -12.84 26.82
N SER A 153 13.21 -12.63 27.72
CA SER A 153 13.45 -11.76 28.86
C SER A 153 14.44 -12.48 29.76
N GLU A 154 15.59 -11.87 30.02
CA GLU A 154 16.44 -12.27 31.14
C GLU A 154 15.61 -12.14 32.43
N ILE A 155 15.56 -13.22 33.20
CA ILE A 155 15.02 -13.27 34.57
C ILE A 155 16.16 -12.92 35.51
#